data_AF-A0A357KRJ8-F1
#
_entry.id   AF-A0A357KRJ8-F1
#
_cell.length_a   1.000
_cell.length_b   1.000
_cell.length_c   1.000
_cell.angle_alpha   90.00
_cell.angle_beta   90.00
_cell.angle_gamma   90.00
#
_symmetry.space_group_name_H-M   'P 1'
#
loop_
_entity.id
_entity.type
_entity.pdbx_description
1 polymer ?
#
loop_
_entity_poly.entity_id
_entity_poly.type
_entity_poly.pdbx_seq_one_letter_code
_entity_poly.pdbx_strand_id
1 'polypeptide(L)'
;MSNLDQEQRILIVMRKTLSKIIRDTTPSSPLHKRALKDETVEDIRQCLNLISAREREIIESQGKSFKERPRYTDEEQTTNVLSFKGFKPKSDDSAGDEK
;
A
#
# COMPACT_ATOMS: atom_id res chain seq x y z
N MET A 1 -0.21 15.47 -12.64
CA MET A 1 0.10 14.12 -12.14
C MET A 1 1.58 13.90 -12.35
N SER A 2 2.35 13.62 -11.30
CA SER A 2 3.80 13.40 -11.44
C SER A 2 4.04 12.08 -12.18
N ASN A 3 5.10 12.01 -12.99
CA ASN A 3 5.47 10.78 -13.73
C ASN A 3 5.60 9.56 -12.80
N LEU A 4 6.05 9.77 -11.55
CA LEU A 4 6.17 8.73 -10.52
C LEU A 4 4.84 8.13 -10.10
N ASP A 5 3.76 8.92 -10.04
CA ASP A 5 2.41 8.43 -9.70
C ASP A 5 1.83 7.56 -10.81
N GLN A 6 2.08 7.95 -12.07
CA GLN A 6 1.70 7.15 -13.23
C GLN A 6 2.49 5.84 -13.29
N GLU A 7 3.80 5.88 -13.06
CA GLU A 7 4.65 4.68 -13.02
C GLU A 7 4.22 3.72 -11.90
N GLN A 8 3.96 4.25 -10.70
CA GLN A 8 3.44 3.47 -9.57
C GLN A 8 2.12 2.76 -9.92
N ARG A 9 1.20 3.47 -10.57
CA ARG A 9 -0.08 2.89 -11.02
C ARG A 9 0.12 1.76 -12.03
N ILE A 10 1.03 1.95 -13.00
CA ILE A 10 1.36 0.93 -14.00
C ILE A 10 1.91 -0.33 -13.31
N LEU A 11 2.88 -0.17 -12.40
CA LEU A 11 3.49 -1.30 -11.69
C LEU A 11 2.48 -2.09 -10.84
N ILE A 12 1.56 -1.40 -10.16
CA ILE A 12 0.49 -2.04 -9.39
C ILE A 12 -0.41 -2.89 -10.31
N VAL A 13 -0.80 -2.33 -11.47
CA VAL A 13 -1.66 -3.06 -12.43
C VAL A 13 -0.91 -4.26 -13.00
N MET A 14 0.36 -4.08 -13.40
CA MET A 14 1.21 -5.17 -13.91
C MET A 14 1.34 -6.32 -12.90
N ARG A 15 1.68 -6.00 -11.64
CA ARG A 15 1.82 -7.00 -10.56
C ARG A 15 0.52 -7.78 -10.33
N LYS A 16 -0.63 -7.09 -10.30
CA LYS A 16 -1.95 -7.72 -10.13
C LYS A 16 -2.29 -8.64 -11.29
N THR A 17 -2.07 -8.18 -12.53
CA THR A 17 -2.37 -8.96 -13.74
C THR A 17 -1.51 -10.21 -13.81
N LEU A 18 -0.20 -10.11 -13.61
CA LEU A 18 0.71 -11.27 -13.59
C LEU A 18 0.32 -12.26 -12.49
N SER A 19 0.00 -11.76 -11.29
CA SER A 19 -0.45 -12.62 -10.18
C SER A 19 -1.75 -13.36 -10.51
N LYS A 20 -2.68 -12.71 -11.21
CA LYS A 20 -3.93 -13.35 -11.66
C LYS A 20 -3.66 -14.44 -12.70
N ILE A 21 -2.81 -14.15 -13.70
CA ILE A 21 -2.40 -15.13 -14.71
C ILE A 21 -1.78 -16.37 -14.06
N ILE A 22 -0.87 -16.19 -13.08
CA ILE A 22 -0.26 -17.31 -12.36
C ILE A 22 -1.32 -18.15 -11.64
N ARG A 23 -2.29 -17.51 -10.97
CA ARG A 23 -3.39 -18.21 -10.28
C ARG A 23 -4.28 -18.99 -11.25
N ASP A 24 -4.58 -18.41 -12.41
CA ASP A 24 -5.46 -19.03 -13.40
C ASP A 24 -4.76 -20.19 -14.14
N THR A 25 -3.43 -20.15 -14.26
CA THR A 25 -2.62 -21.15 -14.98
C THR A 25 -2.00 -22.23 -14.09
N THR A 26 -1.94 -22.00 -12.77
CA THR A 26 -1.44 -22.99 -11.80
C THR A 26 -2.62 -23.77 -11.24
N PRO A 27 -2.76 -25.07 -11.55
CA PRO A 27 -3.85 -25.88 -11.02
C PRO A 27 -3.77 -25.95 -9.49
N SER A 28 -4.94 -25.96 -8.84
CA SER A 28 -5.03 -26.02 -7.38
C SER A 28 -4.60 -27.36 -6.77
N SER A 29 -4.51 -28.42 -7.59
CA SER A 29 -4.08 -29.75 -7.17
C SER A 29 -2.72 -30.10 -7.76
N PRO A 30 -1.78 -30.63 -6.94
CA PRO A 30 -0.45 -31.06 -7.39
C PRO A 30 -0.48 -32.25 -8.36
N LEU A 31 -1.63 -32.93 -8.50
CA LEU A 31 -1.82 -34.03 -9.46
C LEU A 31 -2.01 -33.54 -10.90
N HIS A 32 -2.36 -32.27 -11.10
CA HIS A 32 -2.57 -31.70 -12.43
C HIS A 32 -1.29 -31.00 -12.91
N LYS A 33 -0.96 -31.20 -14.19
CA LYS A 33 0.17 -30.50 -14.82
C LYS A 33 -0.14 -29.02 -14.96
N ARG A 34 0.86 -28.18 -14.66
CA ARG A 34 0.81 -26.74 -14.92
C ARG A 34 0.71 -26.48 -16.42
N ALA A 35 -0.06 -25.46 -16.81
CA ALA A 35 -0.20 -25.07 -18.22
C ALA A 35 1.08 -24.40 -18.76
N LEU A 36 1.82 -23.72 -17.89
CA LEU A 36 3.07 -23.04 -18.23
C LEU A 36 4.28 -23.94 -18.01
N LYS A 37 5.32 -23.74 -18.83
CA LYS A 37 6.63 -24.34 -18.62
C LYS A 37 7.28 -23.77 -17.37
N ASP A 38 8.10 -24.57 -16.69
CA ASP A 38 8.78 -24.14 -15.46
C ASP A 38 9.70 -22.93 -15.67
N GLU A 39 10.37 -22.87 -16.82
CA GLU A 39 11.18 -21.72 -17.25
C GLU A 39 10.35 -20.43 -17.30
N THR A 40 9.18 -20.45 -17.93
CA THR A 40 8.28 -19.28 -18.00
C THR A 40 7.80 -18.85 -16.62
N VAL A 41 7.55 -19.80 -15.72
CA VAL A 41 7.17 -19.45 -14.34
C VAL A 41 8.32 -18.77 -13.62
N GLU A 42 9.57 -19.20 -13.85
CA GLU A 42 10.75 -18.56 -13.29
C GLU A 42 10.97 -17.14 -13.85
N ASP A 43 10.80 -16.95 -15.15
CA ASP A 43 10.86 -15.62 -15.77
C ASP A 43 9.85 -14.65 -15.16
N ILE A 44 8.63 -15.15 -14.88
CA ILE A 44 7.60 -14.34 -14.21
C ILE A 44 8.01 -13.99 -12.77
N ARG A 45 8.63 -14.91 -12.02
CA ARG A 45 9.16 -14.60 -10.68
C ARG A 45 10.23 -13.52 -10.74
N GLN A 46 11.17 -13.62 -11.68
CA GLN A 46 12.21 -12.61 -11.89
C GLN A 46 11.59 -11.25 -12.24
N CYS A 47 10.60 -11.21 -13.13
CA CYS A 47 9.86 -9.99 -13.45
C CYS A 47 9.18 -9.38 -12.21
N LEU A 48 8.52 -10.19 -11.38
CA LEU A 48 7.89 -9.71 -10.15
C LEU A 48 8.90 -9.15 -9.13
N ASN A 49 10.10 -9.71 -9.08
CA ASN A 49 11.19 -9.18 -8.25
C ASN A 49 11.64 -7.79 -8.74
N LEU A 50 11.80 -7.61 -10.05
CA LEU A 50 12.15 -6.31 -10.65
C LEU A 50 11.06 -5.24 -10.40
N ILE A 51 9.79 -5.61 -10.57
CA ILE A 51 8.66 -4.74 -10.24
C ILE A 51 8.72 -4.31 -8.78
N SER A 52 8.95 -5.26 -7.87
CA SER A 52 9.01 -4.98 -6.43
C SER A 52 10.18 -4.08 -6.06
N ALA A 53 11.33 -4.25 -6.70
CA ALA A 53 12.49 -3.36 -6.51
C ALA A 53 12.16 -1.93 -6.95
N ARG A 54 11.54 -1.79 -8.14
CA ARG A 54 11.16 -0.48 -8.66
C ARG A 54 10.06 0.20 -7.84
N GLU A 55 9.07 -0.55 -7.36
CA GLU A 55 8.04 -0.01 -6.45
C GLU A 55 8.68 0.57 -5.17
N ARG A 56 9.75 -0.03 -4.64
CA ARG A 56 10.50 0.50 -3.49
C ARG A 56 11.23 1.80 -3.83
N GLU A 57 11.95 1.86 -4.96
CA GLU A 57 12.63 3.07 -5.41
C GLU A 57 11.66 4.26 -5.52
N ILE A 58 10.46 4.03 -6.06
CA ILE A 58 9.44 5.07 -6.20
C ILE A 58 8.98 5.56 -4.83
N ILE A 59 8.74 4.65 -3.87
CA ILE A 59 8.33 4.99 -2.50
C ILE A 59 9.43 5.80 -1.79
N GLU A 60 10.68 5.37 -1.91
CA GLU A 60 11.84 6.08 -1.36
C GLU A 60 12.00 7.48 -1.97
N SER A 61 11.81 7.62 -3.30
CA SER A 61 11.88 8.91 -3.99
C SER A 61 10.80 9.91 -3.54
N GLN A 62 9.65 9.41 -3.06
CA GLN A 62 8.59 10.22 -2.48
C GLN A 62 8.84 10.58 -1.01
N GLY A 63 9.99 10.20 -0.45
CA GLY A 63 10.31 10.40 0.97
C GLY A 63 9.43 9.58 1.92
N LYS A 64 8.65 8.64 1.38
CA LYS A 64 7.84 7.73 2.19
C LYS A 64 8.73 6.55 2.58
N SER A 65 8.92 6.38 3.87
CA SER A 65 9.55 5.16 4.39
C SER A 65 8.54 4.01 4.26
N PHE A 66 9.02 2.80 3.96
CA PHE A 66 8.25 1.55 4.02
C PHE A 66 7.91 1.21 5.49
N LYS A 67 7.08 2.04 6.13
CA LYS A 67 6.98 2.18 7.59
C LYS A 67 5.74 1.53 8.20
N GLU A 68 5.15 0.55 7.52
CA GLU A 68 4.10 -0.31 8.06
C GLU A 68 4.61 -1.76 8.17
N ARG A 69 5.80 -1.93 8.76
CA ARG A 69 6.11 -3.24 9.33
C ARG A 69 5.21 -3.41 10.55
N PRO A 70 4.51 -4.56 10.70
CA PRO A 70 3.80 -4.86 11.94
C PRO A 70 4.75 -4.68 13.12
N ARG A 71 4.31 -3.92 14.12
CA ARG A 71 5.03 -3.74 15.38
C ARG A 71 4.46 -4.68 16.42
N TYR A 72 5.32 -5.16 17.32
CA TYR A 72 4.84 -5.86 18.50
C TYR A 72 4.08 -4.90 19.42
N THR A 73 3.11 -5.42 20.17
CA THR A 73 2.31 -4.63 21.13
C THR A 73 3.16 -3.98 22.21
N ASP A 74 4.32 -4.54 22.51
CA ASP A 74 5.22 -4.08 23.57
C ASP A 74 6.30 -3.11 23.07
N GLU A 75 6.31 -2.76 21.77
CA GLU A 75 7.26 -1.78 21.24
C GLU A 75 6.91 -0.35 21.69
N GLU A 76 7.91 0.37 22.22
CA GLU A 76 7.76 1.77 22.60
C GLU A 76 7.41 2.65 21.39
N GLN A 77 6.29 3.37 21.48
CA GLN A 77 5.83 4.25 20.40
C GLN A 77 6.60 5.58 20.42
N THR A 78 7.47 5.80 19.43
CA THR A 78 8.19 7.07 19.21
C THR A 78 7.32 8.13 18.50
N THR A 79 6.00 8.09 18.66
CA THR A 79 5.07 8.99 17.97
C THR A 79 4.86 10.25 18.81
N ASN A 80 5.05 11.42 18.19
CA ASN A 80 4.80 12.70 18.85
C ASN A 80 3.28 12.97 18.81
N VAL A 81 2.58 12.61 19.89
CA VAL A 81 1.13 12.84 20.04
C VAL A 81 0.88 14.32 20.29
N LEU A 82 0.48 15.06 19.24
CA LEU A 82 0.06 16.45 19.38
C LEU A 82 -1.35 16.50 19.97
N SER A 83 -1.45 16.91 21.24
CA SER A 83 -2.74 17.15 21.90
C SER A 83 -3.33 18.49 21.43
N PHE A 84 -4.43 18.44 20.68
CA PHE A 84 -5.20 19.63 20.33
C PHE A 84 -6.03 20.09 21.53
N LYS A 85 -5.45 20.93 22.39
CA LYS A 85 -6.16 21.59 23.50
C LYS A 85 -6.46 23.03 23.07
N GLY A 86 -7.70 23.33 22.67
CA GLY A 86 -8.06 24.74 22.45
C GLY A 86 -9.28 25.12 21.61
N PHE A 87 -10.06 24.19 21.05
CA PHE A 87 -11.33 24.61 20.42
C PHE A 87 -12.39 24.88 21.50
N LYS A 88 -12.40 26.11 22.00
CA LYS A 88 -13.50 26.63 22.83
C LYS A 88 -14.69 26.91 21.91
N PRO A 89 -15.82 26.18 22.03
CA PRO A 89 -17.03 26.58 21.34
C PRO A 89 -17.51 27.92 21.91
N LYS A 90 -17.83 28.87 21.02
CA LYS A 90 -18.33 30.20 21.36
C LYS A 90 -19.80 30.09 21.76
N SER A 91 -20.11 30.24 23.05
CA SER A 91 -21.41 30.73 23.55
C SER A 91 -21.20 32.23 23.86
N ASP A 92 -22.13 33.16 23.73
CA ASP A 92 -23.58 33.20 23.55
C ASP A 92 -23.94 34.45 22.71
N ASP A 93 -25.21 34.63 22.33
CA ASP A 93 -26.00 35.81 22.74
C ASP A 93 -27.37 35.81 22.04
N SER A 94 -28.43 35.57 22.81
CA SER A 94 -29.80 35.96 22.46
C SER A 94 -30.49 36.42 23.73
N ALA A 95 -30.47 37.75 23.90
CA ALA A 95 -31.19 38.48 24.93
C ALA A 95 -32.70 38.16 24.88
N GLY A 96 -33.27 37.84 26.03
CA GLY A 96 -34.72 37.85 26.26
C GLY A 96 -35.03 38.93 27.27
N ASP A 97 -35.50 40.08 26.78
CA ASP A 97 -36.06 41.20 27.54
C ASP A 97 -37.58 41.25 27.26
N GLU A 98 -38.35 41.67 28.28
CA GLU A 98 -39.82 41.90 28.33
C GLU A 98 -40.77 40.70 28.07
N LYS A 99 -41.87 40.45 28.80
CA LYS A 99 -42.67 41.26 29.73
C LYS A 99 -43.56 40.35 30.59
#